data_AF-A0AB33F0U9-F1
#
_entry.id   AF-A0AB33F0U9-F1
#
_cell.length_a   1.000
_cell.length_b   1.000
_cell.length_c   1.000
_cell.angle_alpha   90.00
_cell.angle_beta   90.00
_cell.angle_gamma   90.00
#
_symmetry.space_group_name_H-M   'P 1'
#
loop_
_entity.id
_entity.type
_entity.pdbx_description
1 polymer ?
#
loop_
_entity_poly.entity_id
_entity_poly.type
_entity_poly.pdbx_seq_one_letter_code
_entity_poly.pdbx_strand_id
1 'polypeptide(L)'
;MVTCSREPRDRLGPVAVREAVHRWLRLVAADAELAPYLLGVDRRRLAAVLADRLGAALGVLRPDPRSPFPGEAGALFDHRPLTEEQRWRVLDYLAAALWVLDLPVRAIVDAQRAVAGLLRA
;
A
#
# COMPACT_ATOMS: atom_id res chain seq x y z
N MET A 1 8.91 -36.52 -6.55
CA MET A 1 9.49 -35.17 -6.73
C MET A 1 8.37 -34.17 -6.58
N VAL A 2 8.26 -33.54 -5.41
CA VAL A 2 7.26 -32.49 -5.16
C VAL A 2 7.84 -31.20 -5.74
N THR A 3 7.38 -30.79 -6.92
CA THR A 3 7.64 -29.43 -7.40
C THR A 3 6.79 -28.51 -6.56
N CYS A 4 7.36 -27.92 -5.50
CA CYS A 4 6.75 -26.75 -4.86
C CYS A 4 6.65 -25.68 -5.95
N SER A 5 5.45 -25.47 -6.49
CA SER A 5 5.16 -24.30 -7.29
C SER A 5 5.39 -23.08 -6.39
N ARG A 6 6.58 -22.48 -6.48
CA ARG A 6 6.89 -21.19 -5.86
C ARG A 6 5.82 -20.23 -6.33
N GLU A 7 4.95 -19.78 -5.43
CA GLU A 7 3.91 -18.84 -5.80
C GLU A 7 4.58 -17.53 -6.26
N PRO A 8 3.98 -16.75 -7.17
CA PRO A 8 4.54 -15.46 -7.58
C PRO A 8 4.81 -14.53 -6.39
N ARG A 9 4.05 -14.68 -5.29
CA ARG A 9 4.30 -14.03 -3.99
C ARG A 9 5.69 -14.34 -3.39
N ASP A 10 6.22 -15.54 -3.60
CA ASP A 10 7.53 -15.96 -3.09
C ASP A 10 8.70 -15.27 -3.82
N ARG A 11 8.43 -14.65 -4.97
CA ARG A 11 9.40 -13.86 -5.74
C ARG A 11 9.28 -12.36 -5.50
N LEU A 12 8.27 -11.93 -4.74
CA LEU A 12 8.17 -10.52 -4.37
C LEU A 12 9.27 -10.18 -3.39
N GLY A 13 10.28 -9.48 -3.89
CA GLY A 13 11.26 -8.82 -3.05
C GLY A 13 10.72 -7.52 -2.46
N PRO A 14 11.34 -7.00 -1.39
CA PRO A 14 11.01 -5.70 -0.81
C PRO A 14 11.11 -4.54 -1.82
N VAL A 15 11.97 -4.68 -2.83
CA VAL A 15 12.10 -3.71 -3.92
C VAL A 15 10.82 -3.64 -4.76
N ALA A 16 10.23 -4.78 -5.13
CA ALA A 16 9.00 -4.83 -5.92
C ALA A 16 7.81 -4.20 -5.17
N VAL A 17 7.73 -4.44 -3.86
CA VAL A 17 6.74 -3.80 -2.98
C VAL A 17 6.91 -2.28 -2.95
N ARG A 18 8.14 -1.79 -2.78
CA ARG A 18 8.42 -0.34 -2.79
C ARG A 18 8.05 0.31 -4.12
N GLU A 19 8.41 -0.30 -5.25
CA GLU A 19 8.06 0.21 -6.58
C GLU A 19 6.54 0.25 -6.80
N ALA A 20 5.82 -0.78 -6.34
CA ALA A 20 4.36 -0.80 -6.40
C ALA A 20 3.74 0.33 -5.57
N VAL A 21 4.25 0.59 -4.36
CA VAL A 21 3.81 1.70 -3.52
C VAL A 21 4.10 3.05 -4.18
N HIS A 22 5.28 3.23 -4.78
CA HIS A 22 5.59 4.46 -5.52
C HIS A 22 4.67 4.64 -6.74
N ARG A 23 4.33 3.57 -7.44
CA ARG A 23 3.36 3.60 -8.55
C ARG A 23 1.97 3.97 -8.05
N TRP A 24 1.52 3.36 -6.95
CA TRP A 24 0.24 3.67 -6.32
C TRP A 24 0.14 5.15 -5.93
N LEU A 25 1.14 5.70 -5.23
CA LEU A 25 1.15 7.11 -4.83
C LEU A 25 1.16 8.07 -6.03
N ARG A 26 1.76 7.68 -7.17
CA ARG A 26 1.68 8.46 -8.41
C ARG A 26 0.26 8.48 -8.99
N LEU A 27 -0.48 7.38 -8.91
CA LEU A 27 -1.87 7.33 -9.35
C LEU A 27 -2.74 8.23 -8.46
N VAL A 28 -2.57 8.15 -7.14
CA VAL A 28 -3.27 9.03 -6.19
C VAL A 28 -2.94 10.52 -6.45
N ALA A 29 -1.68 10.84 -6.71
CA ALA A 29 -1.26 12.21 -7.03
C ALA A 29 -1.75 12.71 -8.40
N ALA A 30 -2.17 11.82 -9.30
CA ALA A 30 -2.73 12.17 -10.60
C ALA A 30 -4.25 12.39 -10.54
N ASP A 31 -4.93 11.89 -9.50
CA ASP A 31 -6.35 12.16 -9.26
C ASP A 31 -6.51 13.58 -8.69
N ALA A 32 -7.26 14.44 -9.39
CA ALA A 32 -7.48 15.83 -9.01
C ALA A 32 -8.16 16.01 -7.65
N GLU A 33 -8.98 15.05 -7.22
CA GLU A 33 -9.67 15.11 -5.93
C GLU A 33 -8.78 14.64 -4.77
N LEU A 34 -7.81 13.74 -5.05
CA LEU A 34 -6.93 13.16 -4.03
C LEU A 34 -5.58 13.87 -3.93
N ALA A 35 -5.10 14.49 -5.01
CA ALA A 35 -3.84 15.23 -5.03
C ALA A 35 -3.70 16.27 -3.91
N PRO A 36 -4.76 17.03 -3.53
CA PRO A 36 -4.69 17.99 -2.42
C PRO A 36 -4.36 17.35 -1.07
N TYR A 37 -4.67 16.06 -0.87
CA TYR A 37 -4.39 15.34 0.37
C TYR A 37 -2.92 14.91 0.50
N LEU A 38 -2.15 15.01 -0.58
CA LEU A 38 -0.72 14.72 -0.62
C LEU A 38 0.15 15.99 -0.54
N LEU A 39 -0.47 17.16 -0.34
CA LEU A 39 0.25 18.42 -0.16
C LEU A 39 0.88 18.47 1.24
N GLY A 40 2.14 18.87 1.32
CA GLY A 40 2.88 18.92 2.61
C GLY A 40 3.30 17.56 3.17
N VAL A 41 2.87 16.45 2.55
CA VAL A 41 3.25 15.09 2.98
C VAL A 41 4.62 14.71 2.41
N ASP A 42 5.51 14.21 3.27
CA ASP A 42 6.75 13.57 2.84
C ASP A 42 6.42 12.25 2.14
N ARG A 43 6.33 12.31 0.80
CA ARG A 43 6.01 11.15 -0.05
C ARG A 43 7.01 10.00 0.08
N ARG A 44 8.27 10.28 0.43
CA ARG A 44 9.29 9.23 0.60
C ARG A 44 9.08 8.49 1.92
N ARG A 45 8.86 9.24 3.01
CA ARG A 45 8.51 8.66 4.32
C ARG A 45 7.19 7.89 4.24
N LEU A 46 6.18 8.47 3.59
CA LEU A 46 4.90 7.84 3.30
C LEU A 46 5.08 6.51 2.56
N ALA A 47 5.85 6.51 1.47
CA ALA A 47 6.10 5.30 0.68
C ALA A 47 6.82 4.21 1.50
N ALA A 48 7.77 4.59 2.36
CA ALA A 48 8.47 3.62 3.20
C ALA A 48 7.52 2.94 4.20
N VAL A 49 6.70 3.71 4.92
CA VAL A 49 5.72 3.18 5.88
C VAL A 49 4.70 2.27 5.20
N LEU A 50 4.20 2.68 4.02
CA LEU A 50 3.26 1.88 3.24
C LEU A 50 3.91 0.59 2.72
N ALA A 51 5.17 0.64 2.28
CA ALA A 51 5.90 -0.54 1.80
C ALA A 51 6.15 -1.56 2.91
N ASP A 52 6.50 -1.13 4.12
CA ASP A 52 6.67 -2.02 5.27
C ASP A 52 5.35 -2.74 5.60
N ARG A 53 4.25 -1.99 5.68
CA ARG A 53 2.93 -2.56 6.00
C ARG A 53 2.42 -3.50 4.93
N LEU A 54 2.57 -3.10 3.67
CA LEU A 54 2.18 -3.93 2.55
C LEU A 54 3.05 -5.20 2.47
N GLY A 55 4.36 -5.06 2.71
CA GLY A 55 5.28 -6.19 2.78
C GLY A 55 4.91 -7.17 3.91
N ALA A 56 4.51 -6.67 5.08
CA ALA A 56 4.02 -7.50 6.16
C ALA A 56 2.68 -8.19 5.81
N ALA A 57 1.72 -7.46 5.22
CA ALA A 57 0.44 -8.01 4.80
C ALA A 57 0.57 -9.07 3.69
N LEU A 58 1.56 -8.91 2.80
CA LEU A 58 1.88 -9.87 1.74
C LEU A 58 2.76 -11.03 2.22
N GLY A 59 3.23 -11.01 3.48
CA GLY A 59 4.14 -12.03 4.03
C GLY A 59 5.58 -11.95 3.50
N VAL A 60 5.93 -10.86 2.81
CA VAL A 60 7.26 -10.62 2.20
C VAL A 60 8.25 -10.09 3.25
N LEU A 61 7.75 -9.30 4.19
CA LEU A 61 8.55 -8.71 5.26
C LEU A 61 8.07 -9.21 6.61
N ARG A 62 9.00 -9.44 7.53
CA ARG A 62 8.66 -9.61 8.95
C ARG A 62 8.33 -8.22 9.50
N PRO A 63 7.25 -8.05 10.29
CA PRO A 63 6.94 -6.76 10.91
C PRO A 63 8.14 -6.29 11.73
N ASP A 64 8.73 -5.14 11.39
CA ASP A 64 9.77 -4.52 12.20
C ASP A 64 9.08 -3.76 13.36
N PRO A 65 9.31 -4.14 14.63
CA PRO A 65 8.76 -3.42 15.78
C PRO A 65 9.29 -1.99 15.92
N ARG A 66 10.35 -1.61 15.17
CA ARG A 66 10.86 -0.23 15.06
C ARG A 66 10.23 0.59 13.93
N SER A 67 9.44 -0.04 13.05
CA SER A 67 8.70 0.69 12.01
C SER A 67 7.66 1.61 12.69
N PRO A 68 7.45 2.85 12.21
CA PRO A 68 6.54 3.80 12.86
C PRO A 68 5.17 3.18 13.16
N PHE A 69 4.79 3.19 14.44
CA PHE A 69 3.52 2.65 14.92
C PHE A 69 2.31 3.38 14.27
N PRO A 70 1.12 2.75 14.24
CA PRO A 70 -0.10 3.26 13.60
C PRO A 70 -0.43 4.73 13.88
N GLY A 71 -0.12 5.23 15.08
CA GLY A 71 -0.41 6.60 15.50
C GLY A 71 0.30 7.70 14.72
N GLU A 72 1.46 7.43 14.10
CA GLU A 72 2.13 8.42 13.23
C GLU A 72 1.67 8.34 11.77
N ALA A 73 1.07 7.20 11.39
CA ALA A 73 0.51 7.01 10.07
C ALA A 73 -0.93 7.56 9.93
N GLY A 74 -1.54 8.04 11.02
CA GLY A 74 -2.76 8.84 10.93
C GLY A 74 -2.59 10.14 10.12
N ALA A 75 -1.34 10.51 9.79
CA ALA A 75 -0.99 11.62 8.91
C ALA A 75 -0.53 11.17 7.49
N LEU A 76 -0.88 9.95 7.04
CA LEU A 76 -0.52 9.46 5.68
C LEU A 76 -1.09 10.35 4.57
N PHE A 77 -2.22 11.01 4.86
CA PHE A 77 -2.87 12.04 4.08
C PHE A 77 -3.10 13.24 5.00
N ASP A 78 -3.26 14.44 4.43
CA ASP A 78 -3.76 15.61 5.16
C ASP A 78 -4.90 15.20 6.12
N HIS A 79 -4.98 15.77 7.32
CA HIS A 79 -5.84 15.33 8.44
C HIS A 79 -7.36 15.37 8.15
N ARG A 80 -7.73 15.73 6.92
CA ARG A 80 -9.10 15.75 6.44
C ARG A 80 -9.57 14.31 6.16
N PRO A 81 -10.77 13.93 6.63
CA PRO A 81 -11.32 12.63 6.34
C PRO A 81 -11.58 12.50 4.83
N LEU A 82 -11.19 11.38 4.25
CA LEU A 82 -11.57 11.00 2.89
C LEU A 82 -13.05 10.60 2.87
N THR A 83 -13.77 11.00 1.82
CA THR A 83 -15.12 10.49 1.55
C THR A 83 -15.09 8.99 1.26
N GLU A 84 -16.24 8.33 1.30
CA GLU A 84 -16.32 6.91 0.97
C GLU A 84 -15.84 6.62 -0.46
N GLU A 85 -16.25 7.44 -1.42
CA GLU A 85 -15.82 7.32 -2.81
C GLU A 85 -14.31 7.50 -2.97
N GLN A 86 -13.73 8.51 -2.31
CA GLN A 86 -12.29 8.74 -2.32
C GLN A 86 -11.52 7.56 -1.72
N ARG A 87 -12.03 6.94 -0.65
CA ARG A 87 -11.45 5.71 -0.10
C ARG A 87 -11.47 4.56 -1.10
N TRP A 88 -12.56 4.38 -1.83
CA TRP A 88 -12.65 3.36 -2.88
C TRP A 88 -11.64 3.62 -4.00
N ARG A 89 -11.54 4.85 -4.51
CA ARG A 89 -10.54 5.21 -5.54
C ARG A 89 -9.10 4.94 -5.08
N VAL A 90 -8.76 5.28 -3.84
CA VAL A 90 -7.45 4.98 -3.25
C VAL A 90 -7.15 3.48 -3.26
N LEU A 91 -8.14 2.65 -2.91
CA LEU A 91 -8.02 1.19 -2.90
C LEU A 91 -7.98 0.59 -4.32
N ASP A 92 -8.65 1.18 -5.29
CA ASP A 92 -8.61 0.76 -6.69
C ASP A 92 -7.25 1.07 -7.32
N TYR A 93 -6.66 2.23 -7.01
CA TYR A 93 -5.30 2.55 -7.44
C TYR A 93 -4.25 1.64 -6.80
N LEU A 94 -4.49 1.21 -5.55
CA LEU A 94 -3.65 0.20 -4.92
C LEU A 94 -3.74 -1.13 -5.68
N ALA A 95 -4.96 -1.61 -5.96
CA ALA A 95 -5.15 -2.82 -6.73
C ALA A 95 -4.49 -2.75 -8.11
N ALA A 96 -4.63 -1.62 -8.82
CA ALA A 96 -3.99 -1.41 -10.11
C ALA A 96 -2.45 -1.46 -10.03
N ALA A 97 -1.86 -0.93 -8.95
CA ALA A 97 -0.42 -0.98 -8.76
C ALA A 97 0.09 -2.40 -8.43
N LEU A 98 -0.69 -3.18 -7.67
CA LEU A 98 -0.37 -4.56 -7.32
C LEU A 98 -0.61 -5.55 -8.45
N TRP A 99 -1.56 -5.27 -9.34
CA TRP A 99 -1.84 -6.07 -10.53
C TRP A 99 -0.60 -6.23 -11.43
N VAL A 100 0.24 -5.20 -11.51
CA VAL A 100 1.50 -5.22 -12.31
C VAL A 100 2.51 -6.24 -11.78
N LEU A 101 2.36 -6.68 -10.53
CA LEU A 101 3.21 -7.67 -9.89
C LEU A 101 2.71 -9.11 -10.09
N ASP A 102 1.67 -9.31 -10.91
CA ASP A 102 1.05 -10.60 -11.19
C ASP A 102 0.66 -11.37 -9.92
N LEU A 103 0.15 -10.61 -8.95
CA LEU A 103 -0.26 -11.12 -7.65
C LEU A 103 -1.62 -11.85 -7.76
N PRO A 104 -1.82 -12.97 -7.04
CA PRO A 104 -3.13 -13.61 -7.01
C PRO A 104 -4.14 -12.67 -6.34
N VAL A 105 -5.40 -12.68 -6.82
CA VAL A 105 -6.48 -11.78 -6.37
C VAL A 105 -6.61 -11.72 -4.84
N ARG A 106 -6.49 -12.87 -4.15
CA ARG A 106 -6.50 -12.92 -2.69
C ARG A 106 -5.46 -11.99 -2.04
N ALA A 107 -4.28 -11.81 -2.65
CA ALA A 107 -3.21 -10.95 -2.13
C ALA A 107 -3.58 -9.48 -2.22
N ILE A 108 -4.20 -9.13 -3.34
CA ILE A 108 -4.66 -7.78 -3.60
C ILE A 108 -5.76 -7.43 -2.60
N VAL A 109 -6.70 -8.35 -2.36
CA VAL A 109 -7.78 -8.17 -1.36
C VAL A 109 -7.23 -8.04 0.06
N ASP A 110 -6.27 -8.89 0.45
CA ASP A 110 -5.65 -8.81 1.78
C ASP A 110 -4.88 -7.49 1.98
N ALA A 111 -4.16 -7.04 0.95
CA ALA A 111 -3.49 -5.75 0.94
C ALA A 111 -4.48 -4.57 1.03
N GLN A 112 -5.58 -4.62 0.27
CA GLN A 112 -6.64 -3.61 0.35
C GLN A 112 -7.28 -3.57 1.73
N ARG A 113 -7.54 -4.72 2.36
CA ARG A 113 -8.09 -4.78 3.73
C ARG A 113 -7.12 -4.18 4.75
N ALA A 114 -5.83 -4.47 4.63
CA ALA A 114 -4.80 -3.90 5.50
C ALA A 114 -4.76 -2.38 5.39
N VAL A 115 -4.80 -1.83 4.16
CA VAL A 115 -4.80 -0.38 3.92
C VAL A 115 -6.12 0.28 4.33
N ALA A 116 -7.27 -0.36 4.09
CA ALA A 116 -8.58 0.15 4.50
C ALA A 116 -8.67 0.33 6.03
N GLY A 117 -8.01 -0.54 6.81
CA GLY A 117 -7.88 -0.36 8.26
C GLY A 117 -7.10 0.89 8.66
N LEU A 118 -6.15 1.33 7.83
CA LEU A 118 -5.35 2.53 8.07
C LEU A 118 -6.10 3.82 7.72
N LEU A 119 -6.94 3.78 6.68
CA LEU A 119 -7.73 4.94 6.26
C LEU A 119 -8.91 5.25 7.20
N ARG A 120 -9.20 4.37 8.17
CA ARG A 120 -10.28 4.52 9.16
C ARG A 120 -9.79 4.94 10.56
N ALA A 121 -8.48 4.87 10.81
CA ALA A 121 -7.85 5.11 12.11
C ALA A 121 -7.32 6.55 12.19
#